data_AF-A0A2I2KWB7-F1
#
_entry.id   AF-A0A2I2KWB7-F1
#
_cell.length_a   1.000
_cell.length_b   1.000
_cell.length_c   1.000
_cell.angle_alpha   90.00
_cell.angle_beta   90.00
_cell.angle_gamma   90.00
#
_symmetry.space_group_name_H-M   'P 1'
#
loop_
_entity.id
_entity.type
_entity.pdbx_description
1 polymer ?
#
loop_
_entity_poly.entity_id
_entity_poly.type
_entity_poly.pdbx_seq_one_letter_code
_entity_poly.pdbx_strand_id
1 'polypeptide(L)'
;MVRNHCLAHAISDAGWRDLRSMLEYKAGWYGREVIAVDRWYPSSKTCSSCGALAEKLPLDVREWACRRCGAAHDRDVNAARNILAAGLAVSACGDGVRPPRS
;
A
#
# COMPACT_ATOMS: atom_id res chain seq x y z
N MET A 1 7.74 11.40 2.44
CA MET A 1 8.43 10.12 2.72
C MET A 1 9.73 10.37 3.47
N VAL A 2 10.54 11.35 3.06
CA VAL A 2 11.85 11.69 3.65
C VAL A 2 11.72 12.67 4.84
N ARG A 3 10.97 12.30 5.89
CA ARG A 3 10.86 13.12 7.12
C ARG A 3 11.68 12.59 8.30
N ASN A 4 11.96 11.29 8.30
CA ASN A 4 12.79 10.66 9.32
C ASN A 4 14.24 10.66 8.83
N HIS A 5 15.12 11.44 9.47
CA HIS A 5 16.52 11.58 9.07
C HIS A 5 17.30 10.26 9.11
N CYS A 6 16.97 9.34 10.02
CA CYS A 6 17.60 8.02 10.10
C CYS A 6 17.23 7.10 8.93
N LEU A 7 16.06 7.32 8.30
CA LEU A 7 15.56 6.52 7.18
C LEU A 7 15.67 7.24 5.83
N ALA A 8 16.02 8.53 5.84
CA ALA A 8 15.99 9.40 4.67
C ALA A 8 16.87 8.88 3.53
N HIS A 9 18.09 8.46 3.87
CA HIS A 9 19.06 7.94 2.89
C HIS A 9 18.55 6.64 2.28
N ALA A 10 18.21 5.64 3.11
CA ALA A 10 17.67 4.36 2.64
C ALA A 10 16.40 4.49 1.79
N ILE A 11 15.51 5.45 2.13
CA ILE A 11 14.31 5.73 1.32
C ILE A 11 14.68 6.32 -0.05
N SER A 12 15.71 7.16 -0.11
CA SER A 12 16.15 7.81 -1.34
C SER A 12 16.88 6.83 -2.26
N ASP A 13 17.75 5.99 -1.69
CA ASP A 13 18.53 4.97 -2.42
C ASP A 13 17.67 3.87 -3.02
N ALA A 14 16.47 3.64 -2.48
CA ALA A 14 15.55 2.63 -2.98
C ALA A 14 14.97 2.93 -4.39
N GLY A 15 15.16 4.13 -4.94
CA GLY A 15 14.84 4.41 -6.35
C GLY A 15 13.36 4.23 -6.71
N TRP A 16 12.42 4.55 -5.79
CA TRP A 16 10.99 4.28 -5.97
C TRP A 16 10.37 4.84 -7.25
N ARG A 17 10.88 5.99 -7.73
CA ARG A 17 10.43 6.58 -8.99
C ARG A 17 10.85 5.70 -10.17
N ASP A 18 12.09 5.25 -10.19
CA ASP A 18 12.64 4.45 -11.28
C ASP A 18 11.97 3.07 -11.32
N LEU A 19 11.68 2.48 -10.16
CA LEU A 19 10.88 1.27 -10.06
C LEU A 19 9.52 1.44 -10.76
N ARG A 20 8.80 2.53 -10.47
CA ARG A 20 7.50 2.83 -11.10
C ARG A 20 7.65 3.05 -12.60
N SER A 21 8.64 3.84 -13.03
CA SER A 21 8.90 4.11 -14.45
C SER A 21 9.17 2.82 -15.22
N MET A 22 9.94 1.89 -14.65
CA MET A 22 10.24 0.61 -15.28
C MET A 22 9.01 -0.30 -15.37
N LEU A 23 8.14 -0.30 -14.35
CA LEU A 23 6.86 -1.03 -14.40
C LEU A 23 5.95 -0.49 -15.49
N GLU A 24 5.75 0.83 -15.56
CA GLU A 24 4.93 1.48 -16.59
C GLU A 24 5.49 1.21 -18.00
N TYR A 25 6.81 1.33 -18.17
CA TYR A 25 7.49 1.02 -19.43
C TYR A 25 7.25 -0.43 -19.88
N LYS A 26 7.52 -1.41 -19.00
CA LYS A 26 7.37 -2.83 -19.35
C LYS A 26 5.90 -3.22 -19.54
N ALA A 27 4.99 -2.69 -18.72
CA ALA A 27 3.57 -2.94 -18.88
C ALA A 27 3.06 -2.42 -20.23
N GLY A 28 3.46 -1.20 -20.63
CA GLY A 28 3.13 -0.65 -21.95
C GLY A 28 3.62 -1.52 -23.10
N TRP A 29 4.83 -2.08 -22.99
CA TRP A 29 5.35 -3.02 -24.00
C TRP A 29 4.47 -4.27 -24.18
N TYR A 30 3.89 -4.78 -23.09
CA TYR A 30 3.02 -5.96 -23.13
C TYR A 30 1.52 -5.65 -23.20
N GLY A 31 1.12 -4.40 -23.46
CA GLY A 31 -0.29 -4.01 -23.48
C GLY A 31 -1.01 -4.21 -22.14
N ARG A 32 -0.28 -4.04 -21.03
CA ARG A 32 -0.80 -4.13 -19.65
C ARG A 32 -0.93 -2.73 -19.06
N GLU A 33 -1.82 -2.60 -18.09
CA GLU A 33 -2.03 -1.36 -17.34
C GLU A 33 -1.36 -1.42 -15.96
N VAL A 34 -0.80 -0.28 -15.52
CA VAL A 34 -0.29 -0.10 -14.16
C VAL A 34 -1.17 0.92 -13.45
N ILE A 35 -1.90 0.47 -12.43
CA ILE A 35 -2.77 1.31 -11.62
C ILE A 35 -2.05 1.69 -10.32
N ALA A 36 -1.82 2.98 -10.12
CA ALA A 36 -1.22 3.49 -8.89
C ALA A 36 -2.29 3.74 -7.82
N VAL A 37 -2.12 3.15 -6.64
CA VAL A 37 -2.93 3.44 -5.45
C VAL A 37 -2.38 4.66 -4.70
N ASP A 38 -3.24 5.42 -4.02
CA ASP A 38 -2.82 6.60 -3.25
C ASP A 38 -1.74 6.24 -2.22
N ARG A 39 -0.72 7.10 -2.15
CA ARG A 39 0.45 6.97 -1.27
C ARG A 39 0.10 6.83 0.21
N TRP A 40 -0.98 7.46 0.64
CA TRP A 40 -1.42 7.52 2.03
C TRP A 40 -2.50 6.50 2.34
N TYR A 41 -2.87 5.66 1.38
CA TYR A 41 -3.77 4.54 1.61
C TYR A 41 -3.18 3.61 2.68
N PRO A 42 -3.88 3.34 3.79
CA PRO A 42 -3.35 2.60 4.94
C PRO A 42 -3.35 1.08 4.70
N SER A 43 -2.69 0.62 3.63
CA SER A 43 -2.72 -0.79 3.18
C SER A 43 -2.25 -1.78 4.24
N SER A 44 -1.19 -1.47 4.98
CA SER A 44 -0.66 -2.36 6.03
C SER A 44 -1.47 -2.31 7.33
N LYS A 45 -2.15 -1.18 7.61
CA LYS A 45 -2.93 -0.96 8.84
C LYS A 45 -4.39 -1.39 8.70
N THR A 46 -4.90 -1.52 7.48
CA THR A 46 -6.28 -1.96 7.23
C THR A 46 -6.34 -3.48 7.33
N CYS A 47 -7.24 -4.02 8.13
CA CYS A 47 -7.51 -5.46 8.15
C CYS A 47 -8.15 -5.87 6.83
N SER A 48 -7.46 -6.69 6.03
CA SER A 48 -8.01 -7.20 4.76
C SER A 48 -9.25 -8.08 4.93
N SER A 49 -9.51 -8.59 6.14
CA SER A 49 -10.68 -9.43 6.43
C SER A 49 -11.93 -8.64 6.81
N CYS A 50 -11.81 -7.49 7.48
CA CYS A 50 -12.98 -6.74 8.00
C CYS A 50 -12.93 -5.22 7.81
N GLY A 51 -11.89 -4.70 7.15
CA GLY A 51 -11.71 -3.26 6.88
C GLY A 51 -11.33 -2.40 8.08
N ALA A 52 -11.21 -2.98 9.29
CA ALA A 52 -10.85 -2.22 10.49
C ALA A 52 -9.42 -1.66 10.39
N LEU A 53 -9.22 -0.42 10.82
CA LEU A 53 -7.90 0.19 10.92
C LEU A 53 -7.23 -0.16 12.25
N ALA A 54 -6.00 -0.64 12.19
CA ALA A 54 -5.13 -0.74 13.36
C ALA A 54 -4.79 0.67 13.86
N GLU A 55 -4.84 0.88 15.17
CA GLU A 55 -4.52 2.18 15.78
C GLU A 55 -3.04 2.52 15.59
N LYS A 56 -2.15 1.61 15.99
CA LYS A 56 -0.68 1.73 15.87
C LYS A 56 -0.12 0.48 15.21
N LEU A 57 0.86 0.69 14.32
CA LEU A 57 1.59 -0.39 13.66
C LEU A 57 3.06 0.05 13.42
N PRO A 58 3.91 0.01 14.46
CA PRO A 58 5.34 0.38 14.38
C PRO A 58 6.10 -0.42 13.32
N LEU A 59 7.15 0.12 12.69
CA LEU A 59 7.78 -0.48 11.49
C LEU A 59 8.31 -1.92 11.68
N ASP A 60 8.73 -2.26 12.88
CA ASP A 60 9.29 -3.56 13.29
C ASP A 60 8.25 -4.68 13.44
N VAL A 61 6.96 -4.36 13.53
CA VAL A 61 5.89 -5.36 13.72
C VAL A 61 5.57 -6.09 12.41
N ARG A 62 6.12 -7.28 12.19
CA ARG A 62 5.89 -8.03 10.93
C ARG A 62 4.57 -8.79 10.90
N GLU A 63 4.09 -9.22 12.07
CA GLU A 63 2.83 -9.95 12.23
C GLU A 63 1.94 -9.26 13.26
N TRP A 64 0.63 -9.23 13.03
CA TRP A 64 -0.33 -8.64 13.96
C TRP A 64 -1.71 -9.29 13.85
N ALA A 65 -2.48 -9.24 14.94
CA ALA A 65 -3.87 -9.70 14.97
C ALA A 65 -4.84 -8.50 14.94
N CYS A 66 -5.89 -8.60 14.12
CA CYS A 66 -6.92 -7.59 14.07
C CYS A 66 -7.72 -7.57 15.38
N ARG A 67 -7.73 -6.42 16.08
CA ARG A 67 -8.50 -6.25 17.32
C ARG A 67 -10.02 -6.34 17.14
N ARG A 68 -10.55 -6.19 15.92
CA ARG A 68 -11.98 -6.24 15.62
C ARG A 68 -12.48 -7.65 15.30
N CYS A 69 -11.77 -8.39 14.45
CA CYS A 69 -12.22 -9.71 13.97
C CYS A 69 -11.28 -10.86 14.32
N GLY A 70 -10.15 -10.63 14.99
CA GLY A 70 -9.21 -11.66 15.39
C GLY A 70 -8.32 -12.22 14.29
N ALA A 71 -8.50 -11.79 13.03
CA ALA A 71 -7.69 -12.28 11.91
C ALA A 71 -6.19 -11.99 12.13
N ALA A 72 -5.35 -13.01 11.95
CA ALA A 72 -3.90 -12.87 11.95
C ALA A 72 -3.41 -12.41 10.58
N HIS A 73 -2.43 -11.52 10.58
CA HIS A 73 -1.88 -10.90 9.39
C HIS A 73 -0.36 -10.89 9.41
N ASP A 74 0.26 -11.42 8.36
CA ASP A 74 1.55 -10.90 7.90
C ASP A 74 1.32 -9.50 7.28
N ARG A 75 2.16 -8.54 7.67
CA ARG A 75 2.03 -7.14 7.27
C ARG A 75 1.99 -6.96 5.76
N ASP A 76 2.90 -7.61 5.04
CA ASP A 76 3.11 -7.38 3.62
C ASP A 76 2.05 -8.11 2.78
N VAL A 77 1.69 -9.34 3.17
CA VAL A 77 0.56 -10.08 2.55
C VAL A 77 -0.76 -9.33 2.75
N ASN A 78 -1.00 -8.81 3.95
CA ASN A 78 -2.19 -7.99 4.22
C ASN A 78 -2.19 -6.70 3.39
N ALA A 79 -1.05 -6.00 3.32
CA ALA A 79 -0.90 -4.81 2.48
C ALA A 79 -1.16 -5.11 1.00
N ALA A 80 -0.63 -6.22 0.47
CA ALA A 80 -0.85 -6.64 -0.91
C ALA A 80 -2.33 -6.91 -1.21
N ARG A 81 -3.06 -7.59 -0.31
CA ARG A 81 -4.51 -7.82 -0.44
C ARG A 81 -5.30 -6.50 -0.50
N ASN A 82 -4.96 -5.55 0.38
CA ASN A 82 -5.63 -4.25 0.39
C ASN A 82 -5.28 -3.41 -0.84
N ILE A 83 -4.03 -3.44 -1.32
CA ILE A 83 -3.62 -2.76 -2.56
C ILE A 83 -4.35 -3.34 -3.76
N LEU A 84 -4.50 -4.66 -3.86
CA LEU A 84 -5.28 -5.31 -4.91
C LEU A 84 -6.74 -4.83 -4.89
N ALA A 85 -7.39 -4.86 -3.72
CA ALA A 85 -8.77 -4.39 -3.59
C ALA A 85 -8.92 -2.91 -4.00
N ALA A 86 -7.99 -2.04 -3.56
CA ALA A 86 -7.99 -0.63 -3.93
C ALA A 86 -7.74 -0.42 -5.43
N GLY A 87 -6.79 -1.15 -6.03
CA GLY A 87 -6.49 -1.06 -7.45
C GLY A 87 -7.65 -1.50 -8.34
N LEU A 88 -8.35 -2.58 -7.96
CA LEU A 88 -9.57 -3.03 -8.63
C LEU A 88 -10.69 -1.99 -8.53
N ALA A 89 -10.85 -1.34 -7.37
CA ALA A 89 -11.81 -0.25 -7.21
C ALA A 89 -11.50 0.95 -8.12
N VAL A 90 -10.22 1.34 -8.23
CA VAL A 90 -9.80 2.40 -9.18
C VAL A 90 -10.10 1.99 -10.62
N SER A 91 -9.78 0.75 -10.99
CA SER A 91 -10.03 0.23 -12.35
C SER A 91 -11.53 0.26 -12.70
N ALA A 92 -12.39 -0.11 -11.76
CA ALA A 92 -13.83 -0.20 -11.99
C ALA A 92 -14.55 1.17 -11.93
N CYS A 93 -14.14 2.05 -11.01
CA CYS A 93 -14.87 3.29 -10.71
C CYS A 93 -14.22 4.57 -11.26
N GLY A 94 -12.98 4.52 -11.75
CA GLY A 94 -12.26 5.68 -12.30
C GLY A 94 -11.78 6.72 -11.26
N ASP A 95 -12.34 6.72 -10.06
CA ASP A 95 -11.93 7.59 -8.97
C ASP A 95 -10.71 7.02 -8.24
N GLY A 96 -9.64 7.80 -8.17
CA GLY A 96 -8.48 7.47 -7.34
C GLY A 96 -8.91 7.30 -5.89
N VAL A 97 -8.61 6.15 -5.26
CA VAL A 97 -8.93 5.85 -3.87
C VAL A 97 -8.14 6.80 -2.97
N ARG A 98 -8.68 8.01 -2.76
CA ARG A 98 -8.14 9.00 -1.84
C ARG A 98 -8.90 8.87 -0.52
N PRO A 99 -8.26 8.42 0.58
CA PRO A 99 -8.96 8.35 1.85
C PRO A 99 -9.43 9.75 2.28
N PRO A 100 -10.61 9.88 2.93
CA PRO A 100 -11.08 11.14 3.46
C PRO A 100 -10.04 11.69 4.44
N ARG A 101 -9.65 12.95 4.27
CA ARG A 101 -8.78 13.65 5.20
C ARG A 101 -9.64 14.15 6.36
N SER A 102 -9.46 13.58 7.55
CA SER A 102 -9.86 14.21 8.82
C SER A 102 -8.88 15.31 9.19
#